data_AF-A0A929I0F7-F1
#
_entry.id   AF-A0A929I0F7-F1
#
_cell.length_a   1.000
_cell.length_b   1.000
_cell.length_c   1.000
_cell.angle_alpha   90.00
_cell.angle_beta   90.00
_cell.angle_gamma   90.00
#
_symmetry.space_group_name_H-M   'P 1'
#
loop_
_entity.id
_entity.type
_entity.pdbx_description
1 polymer ?
#
loop_
_entity_poly.entity_id
_entity_poly.type
_entity_poly.pdbx_seq_one_letter_code
_entity_poly.pdbx_strand_id
1 'polypeptide(L)' 'SFTAINNVEDPSGILQPYVAWDITQNLQMTGGLNIYYGDRGSEFGGFKLPGTDLRNQPPNNAYLWFIYYF' A
#
# COMPACT_ATOMS: atom_id res chain seq x y z
N SER A 1 -9.22 5.41 7.84
CA SER A 1 -8.41 4.67 8.84
C SER A 1 -6.98 4.58 8.36
N PHE A 2 -6.04 4.27 9.26
CA PHE A 2 -4.65 4.05 8.91
C PHE A 2 -4.20 2.75 9.59
N THR A 3 -3.71 1.81 8.79
CA THR A 3 -3.19 0.53 9.27
C THR A 3 -1.72 0.41 8.87
N ALA A 4 -0.89 -0.10 9.78
CA ALA A 4 0.48 -0.46 9.50
C ALA A 4 0.70 -1.93 9.84
N ILE A 5 1.30 -2.68 8.92
CA ILE A 5 1.71 -4.07 9.11
C ILE A 5 3.23 -4.06 9.11
N ASN A 6 3.86 -4.43 10.23
CA ASN A 6 5.31 -4.49 10.36
C ASN A 6 5.76 -5.95 10.42
N ASN A 7 6.87 -6.25 9.75
CA ASN A 7 7.62 -7.47 10.01
C ASN A 7 8.25 -7.39 11.41
N VAL A 8 8.27 -8.52 12.12
CA VAL A 8 8.87 -8.63 13.45
C VAL A 8 10.37 -8.91 13.35
N GLU A 9 10.81 -9.55 12.27
CA GLU A 9 12.20 -9.99 12.07
C GLU A 9 13.09 -8.89 11.48
N ASP A 10 12.54 -8.00 10.66
CA ASP A 10 13.28 -6.94 9.97
C ASP A 10 12.50 -5.60 9.95
N PRO A 11 13.18 -4.44 9.77
CA PRO A 11 12.51 -3.13 9.75
C PRO A 11 11.81 -2.88 8.40
N SER A 12 10.85 -3.73 8.05
CA SER A 12 10.07 -3.61 6.82
C SER A 12 8.57 -3.88 7.03
N GLY A 13 7.73 -3.43 6.11
CA GLY A 13 6.29 -3.53 6.28
C GLY A 13 5.44 -2.86 5.19
N ILE A 14 4.15 -2.72 5.49
CA ILE A 14 3.12 -2.16 4.62
C ILE A 14 2.36 -1.08 5.38
N LEU A 15 2.21 0.10 4.77
CA LEU A 15 1.30 1.15 5.23
C LEU A 15 0.04 1.15 4.36
N GLN A 16 -1.11 1.14 5.01
CA GLN A 16 -2.43 1.03 4.39
C GLN A 16 -3.34 2.18 4.85
N PRO A 17 -3.14 3.41 4.37
CA PRO A 17 -4.10 4.49 4.55
C PRO A 17 -5.37 4.18 3.75
N TYR A 18 -6.51 4.48 4.35
CA TYR A 18 -7.84 4.28 3.78
C TYR A 18 -8.72 5.49 4.10
N VAL A 19 -9.49 5.95 3.12
CA VAL A 19 -10.46 7.03 3.29
C VAL A 19 -11.78 6.61 2.64
N ALA A 20 -12.87 6.87 3.36
CA ALA A 20 -14.23 6.85 2.83
C ALA A 20 -14.83 8.23 3.13
N TRP A 21 -15.37 8.88 2.11
CA TRP A 21 -15.90 10.23 2.19
C TRP A 21 -17.23 10.32 1.43
N ASP A 22 -18.28 10.70 2.15
CA ASP A 22 -19.55 11.13 1.55
C ASP A 22 -19.38 12.57 1.04
N ILE A 23 -19.12 12.71 -0.26
CA ILE A 23 -18.88 14.00 -0.92
C ILE A 23 -20.20 14.80 -0.94
N THR A 24 -21.29 14.13 -1.28
CA THR A 24 -22.67 14.63 -1.21
C THR A 24 -23.57 13.56 -0.61
N GLN A 25 -24.84 13.88 -0.33
CA GLN A 25 -25.81 12.91 0.20
C GLN A 25 -26.01 11.68 -0.70
N ASN A 26 -25.67 11.78 -1.97
CA ASN A 26 -25.85 10.76 -2.99
C ASN A 26 -24.54 10.31 -3.66
N LEU A 27 -23.38 10.77 -3.21
CA LEU A 27 -22.08 10.38 -3.77
C LEU A 27 -21.09 10.06 -2.66
N GLN A 28 -20.65 8.81 -2.62
CA GLN A 28 -19.57 8.35 -1.76
C GLN A 28 -18.32 8.06 -2.60
N MET A 29 -17.16 8.48 -2.08
CA MET A 29 -15.85 8.13 -2.60
C MET A 29 -15.09 7.31 -1.56
N THR A 30 -14.50 6.22 -2.01
CA THR A 30 -13.66 5.34 -1.18
C THR A 30 -12.32 5.12 -1.87
N GLY A 31 -11.22 5.29 -1.15
CA GLY A 31 -9.88 5.07 -1.69
C GLY A 31 -8.91 4.53 -0.65
N GLY A 32 -7.88 3.86 -1.14
CA GLY A 32 -6.83 3.32 -0.28
C GLY A 32 -5.52 3.10 -1.03
N LEU A 33 -4.44 3.02 -0.27
CA LEU A 33 -3.09 2.77 -0.77
C LEU A 33 -2.52 1.53 -0.08
N ASN A 34 -1.63 0.81 -0.76
CA ASN A 34 -0.70 -0.13 -0.15
C ASN A 34 0.72 0.32 -0.49
N ILE A 35 1.43 0.81 0.52
CA ILE A 35 2.79 1.34 0.41
C ILE A 35 3.74 0.39 1.11
N TYR A 36 4.65 -0.23 0.37
CA TYR A 36 5.66 -1.14 0.90
C TYR A 36 6.94 -0.37 1.27
N TYR A 37 7.45 -0.59 2.47
CA TYR A 37 8.72 -0.01 2.94
C TYR A 37 9.62 -1.08 3.55
N GLY A 38 10.92 -0.84 3.56
CA GLY A 38 11.90 -1.75 4.16
C GLY A 38 13.32 -1.51 3.67
N ASP A 39 14.27 -1.99 4.47
CA ASP A 39 15.69 -1.97 4.10
C ASP A 39 15.99 -2.96 2.96
N ARG A 40 17.08 -2.70 2.22
CA ARG A 40 17.51 -3.57 1.11
C ARG A 40 17.79 -4.98 1.63
N GLY A 41 17.14 -5.98 1.06
CA GLY A 41 17.27 -7.39 1.47
C GLY A 41 16.18 -7.87 2.43
N SER A 42 15.32 -7.00 2.92
CA SER A 42 14.10 -7.39 3.67
C SER A 42 12.98 -7.83 2.73
N GLU A 43 12.00 -8.57 3.27
CA GLU A 43 10.86 -9.09 2.50
C GLU A 43 10.10 -7.97 1.78
N PHE A 44 9.87 -6.83 2.45
CA PHE A 44 9.11 -5.71 1.90
C PHE A 44 10.00 -4.59 1.29
N GLY A 45 11.29 -4.53 1.63
CA GLY A 45 12.27 -3.61 1.00
C GLY A 45 12.86 -4.12 -0.32
N GLY A 46 12.63 -5.40 -0.60
CA GLY A 46 13.01 -6.08 -1.83
C GLY A 46 14.46 -6.57 -1.83
N PHE A 47 14.66 -7.71 -2.49
CA PHE A 47 15.97 -8.34 -2.62
C PHE A 47 16.58 -8.13 -4.02
N LYS A 48 17.92 -8.15 -4.09
CA LYS A 48 18.65 -8.05 -5.36
C LYS A 48 18.56 -9.39 -6.09
N LEU A 49 18.15 -9.37 -7.36
CA LEU A 49 18.12 -10.59 -8.18
C LEU A 49 19.55 -10.99 -8.57
N PRO A 50 20.00 -12.23 -8.25
CA PRO A 50 21.35 -12.68 -8.56
C PRO A 50 21.68 -12.52 -10.05
N GLY A 51 22.85 -11.94 -10.37
CA GLY A 51 23.28 -11.72 -11.75
C GLY A 51 22.67 -10.49 -12.44
N THR A 52 21.89 -9.65 -11.74
CA THR A 52 21.37 -8.37 -12.26
C THR A 52 21.48 -7.26 -11.22
N ASP A 53 21.39 -6.00 -11.66
CA ASP A 53 21.24 -4.85 -10.76
C ASP A 53 19.77 -4.52 -10.43
N LEU A 54 18.85 -5.44 -10.76
CA LEU A 54 17.42 -5.24 -10.53
C LEU A 54 17.02 -5.64 -9.10
N ARG A 55 16.15 -4.81 -8.49
CA ARG A 55 15.56 -5.06 -7.18
C ARG A 55 14.15 -5.58 -7.36
N ASN A 56 13.86 -6.73 -6.74
CA ASN A 56 12.51 -7.28 -6.69
C ASN A 56 11.83 -6.81 -5.41
N GLN A 57 11.02 -5.74 -5.50
CA GLN A 57 10.19 -5.22 -4.41
C GLN A 57 8.73 -5.31 -4.83
N PRO A 58 7.79 -5.65 -3.93
CA PRO A 58 6.36 -5.56 -4.23
C PRO A 58 6.00 -4.15 -4.71
N PRO A 59 5.26 -4.01 -5.83
CA PRO A 59 4.88 -2.70 -6.34
C PRO A 59 3.83 -2.05 -5.44
N ASN A 60 4.02 -0.76 -5.14
CA ASN A 60 2.99 0.04 -4.48
C ASN A 60 1.70 0.03 -5.32
N ASN A 61 0.55 0.01 -4.66
CA ASN A 61 -0.73 0.06 -5.36
C ASN A 61 -1.69 1.07 -4.72
N ALA A 62 -2.66 1.51 -5.51
CA ALA A 62 -3.68 2.46 -5.13
C ALA A 62 -5.01 2.06 -5.78
N TYR A 63 -6.11 2.34 -5.10
CA TYR A 63 -7.45 2.17 -5.65
C TYR A 63 -8.37 3.32 -5.26
N LEU A 64 -9.36 3.57 -6.10
CA LEU A 64 -10.38 4.60 -5.90
C LEU A 64 -11.70 4.10 -6.49
N TRP A 65 -12.76 4.27 -5.72
CA TRP A 65 -14.13 3.85 -6.05
C TRP A 65 -15.10 4.98 -5.76
N PHE A 66 -16.09 5.12 -6.63
CA PHE A 66 -17.21 6.03 -6.45
C PHE A 66 -18.52 5.25 -6.48
N ILE A 67 -19.42 5.58 -5.57
CA ILE A 67 -20.76 5.02 -5.50
C ILE A 67 -21.75 6.18 -5.53
N TYR A 68 -22.68 6.13 -6.47
CA TYR A 68 -23.73 7.12 -6.63
C TYR A 68 -25.10 6.47 -6.39
N TYR A 69 -25.92 7.11 -5.54
CA TYR A 69 -27.24 6.62 -5.14
C TYR A 69 -28.34 7.50 -5.77
N PHE A 70 -29.45 6.89 -6.21
CA PHE A 70 -30.61 7.55 -6.82
C PHE A 70 -31.84 7.48 -5.92
#